data_AF-A0A7S0CYG7-F1
#
_entry.id   AF-A0A7S0CYG7-F1
#
_cell.length_a   1.000
_cell.length_b   1.000
_cell.length_c   1.000
_cell.angle_alpha   90.00
_cell.angle_beta   90.00
_cell.angle_gamma   90.00
#
_symmetry.space_group_name_H-M   'P 1'
#
loop_
_entity.id
_entity.type
_entity.pdbx_description
1 polymer ?
#
loop_
_entity_poly.entity_id
_entity_poly.type
_entity_poly.pdbx_seq_one_letter_code
_entity_poly.pdbx_strand_id
1 'polypeptide(L)'
;MARQGARPFTRKGIQISRIVRALGLVGALTLSAVIFRNNRKIYEASVMEYEMIKNEPAGGPNTKQLPSTTHTIQKKKKPPKPDGEVFWECKTQQNEMSTRLPTTFNICGFDLVSDKRYLPDPNYLDLVQAYPPESWRLDSALMIEAAVDLQNPLSCENPFSEDKGRFHLLKLIQAGIGFNVYLFTNLVSRHLEVDVPVMVNENSYWRFTDSNCGRGYTCHLRNLTKCRVDDVPRDKVVALTHHGWPFPTLANVCGEHGTWIPAKGRCLCRKGYVPQESGQSDPACRKLKPNEQQPRISDMMDRFHKWGLTAPGEVDVGGSGCPYSFVNKRDERYKHGYFWWHAQYLNWLITEADNYKNTQGWAKEMGLDHLAGDTCIAVHVRHGDACMDPYSKHRTCHSWTEYLAAIEEMERIYGNQKSIFLATDNQTIVDDAVRMNHAGRRLVYQNISRAKYKPRNWGDTVDVRREFNKPEIVTEFMQDVVGLSMCGYFIGTFTSSVGWITTELQSARLGHYRPFIALDMPYGHKKNVGRFPTFEDKPKPQKKRLDT
;
A
#
# COMPACT_ATOMS: atom_id res chain seq x y z
N MET A 1 52.35 -19.34 24.51
CA MET A 1 52.80 -20.53 23.76
C MET A 1 51.83 -21.67 24.02
N ALA A 2 50.96 -22.00 23.07
CA ALA A 2 50.27 -23.29 22.93
C ALA A 2 49.54 -23.29 21.59
N ARG A 3 50.12 -23.93 20.56
CA ARG A 3 49.46 -24.17 19.26
C ARG A 3 48.67 -25.47 19.38
N GLN A 4 47.35 -25.41 19.35
CA GLN A 4 46.50 -26.59 19.16
C GLN A 4 46.47 -26.95 17.67
N GLY A 5 46.94 -28.16 17.34
CA GLY A 5 46.98 -28.68 15.97
C GLY A 5 45.59 -29.11 15.49
N ALA A 6 45.15 -28.53 14.37
CA ALA A 6 44.00 -29.02 13.61
C ALA A 6 44.38 -30.34 12.93
N ARG A 7 43.60 -31.41 13.17
CA ARG A 7 43.76 -32.69 12.46
C ARG A 7 43.13 -32.58 11.05
N PRO A 8 43.76 -33.15 10.01
CA PRO A 8 43.20 -33.12 8.66
C PRO A 8 41.96 -34.01 8.56
N PHE A 9 40.90 -33.47 7.95
CA PHE A 9 39.70 -34.23 7.59
C PHE A 9 40.09 -35.37 6.65
N THR A 10 39.80 -36.61 7.05
CA THR A 10 40.04 -37.79 6.21
C THR A 10 39.08 -37.78 5.02
N ARG A 11 39.55 -38.26 3.86
CA ARG A 11 38.77 -38.35 2.60
C ARG A 11 37.37 -39.00 2.76
N LYS A 12 37.17 -39.85 3.78
CA LYS A 12 35.87 -40.46 4.09
C LYS A 12 34.82 -39.46 4.58
N GLY A 13 35.20 -38.39 5.28
CA GLY A 13 34.27 -37.35 5.75
C GLY A 13 33.67 -36.50 4.62
N ILE A 14 34.40 -36.33 3.51
CA ILE A 14 33.94 -35.55 2.36
C ILE A 14 32.88 -36.31 1.55
N GLN A 15 32.98 -37.65 1.46
CA GLN A 15 31.96 -38.46 0.77
C GLN A 15 30.62 -38.49 1.51
N ILE A 16 30.62 -38.62 2.84
CA ILE A 16 29.39 -38.65 3.63
C ILE A 16 28.67 -37.30 3.57
N SER A 17 29.39 -36.17 3.64
CA SER A 17 28.83 -34.83 3.50
C SER A 17 28.14 -34.60 2.15
N ARG A 18 28.71 -35.13 1.05
CA ARG A 18 28.10 -35.03 -0.29
C ARG A 18 26.82 -35.87 -0.42
N ILE A 19 26.81 -37.08 0.16
CA ILE A 19 25.63 -37.97 0.16
C ILE A 19 24.49 -37.35 0.99
N VAL A 20 24.79 -36.81 2.17
CA VAL A 20 23.79 -36.15 3.03
C VAL A 20 23.20 -34.91 2.36
N ARG A 21 24.01 -34.11 1.66
CA ARG A 21 23.51 -32.96 0.88
C ARG A 21 22.67 -33.39 -0.33
N ALA A 22 23.07 -34.44 -1.04
CA ALA A 22 22.31 -34.96 -2.18
C ALA A 22 20.95 -35.52 -1.75
N LEU A 23 20.90 -36.27 -0.64
CA LEU A 23 19.65 -36.79 -0.09
C LEU A 23 18.72 -35.68 0.44
N GLY A 24 19.28 -34.64 1.06
CA GLY A 24 18.51 -33.46 1.48
C GLY A 24 17.91 -32.70 0.29
N LEU A 25 18.65 -32.56 -0.81
CA LEU A 25 18.17 -31.87 -2.02
C LEU A 25 17.06 -32.66 -2.73
N VAL A 26 17.19 -33.99 -2.83
CA VAL A 26 16.16 -34.85 -3.40
C VAL A 26 14.89 -34.80 -2.54
N GLY A 27 15.03 -34.89 -1.22
CA GLY A 27 13.92 -34.78 -0.27
C GLY A 27 13.14 -33.45 -0.42
N ALA A 28 13.85 -32.33 -0.50
CA ALA A 28 13.26 -31.00 -0.68
C ALA A 28 12.53 -30.85 -2.03
N LEU A 29 13.09 -31.40 -3.12
CA LEU A 29 12.46 -31.38 -4.44
C LEU A 29 11.20 -32.25 -4.48
N THR A 30 11.23 -33.44 -3.85
CA THR A 30 10.03 -34.29 -3.74
C THR A 30 8.93 -33.65 -2.90
N LEU A 31 9.28 -33.02 -1.77
CA LEU A 31 8.30 -32.33 -0.93
C LEU A 31 7.67 -31.14 -1.66
N SER A 32 8.47 -30.36 -2.39
CA SER A 32 7.99 -29.23 -3.20
C SER A 32 7.07 -29.71 -4.33
N ALA A 33 7.40 -30.81 -5.00
CA ALA A 33 6.55 -31.40 -6.05
C ALA A 33 5.22 -31.96 -5.51
N VAL A 34 5.22 -32.51 -4.29
CA VAL A 34 4.00 -32.99 -3.61
C VAL A 34 3.11 -31.82 -3.19
N ILE A 35 3.68 -30.76 -2.61
CA ILE A 35 2.95 -29.54 -2.26
C ILE A 35 2.33 -28.92 -3.51
N PHE A 36 3.11 -28.81 -4.60
CA PHE A 36 2.62 -28.28 -5.87
C PHE A 36 1.47 -29.12 -6.47
N ARG A 37 1.58 -30.46 -6.46
CA ARG A 37 0.50 -31.35 -6.91
C ARG A 37 -0.75 -31.25 -6.05
N ASN A 38 -0.61 -31.14 -4.73
CA ASN A 38 -1.75 -31.01 -3.84
C ASN A 38 -2.46 -29.66 -4.01
N ASN A 39 -1.71 -28.56 -4.14
CA ASN A 39 -2.28 -27.24 -4.39
C ASN A 39 -3.00 -27.19 -5.76
N ARG A 40 -2.43 -27.82 -6.79
CA ARG A 40 -3.09 -27.95 -8.10
C ARG A 40 -4.39 -28.73 -8.05
N LYS A 41 -4.46 -29.83 -7.29
CA LYS A 41 -5.70 -30.61 -7.12
C LYS A 41 -6.79 -29.83 -6.37
N ILE A 42 -6.40 -29.08 -5.33
CA ILE A 42 -7.33 -28.20 -4.60
C ILE A 42 -7.89 -27.14 -5.56
N TYR A 43 -7.02 -26.53 -6.38
CA TYR A 43 -7.43 -25.57 -7.40
C TYR A 43 -8.39 -26.17 -8.44
N GLU A 44 -8.05 -27.33 -9.02
CA GLU A 44 -8.90 -28.02 -10.00
C GLU A 44 -10.26 -28.41 -9.41
N ALA A 45 -10.32 -28.79 -8.12
CA ALA A 45 -11.57 -29.07 -7.41
C ALA A 45 -12.44 -27.82 -7.23
N SER A 46 -11.85 -26.70 -6.80
CA SER A 46 -12.56 -25.43 -6.63
C SER A 46 -13.10 -24.87 -7.96
N VAL A 47 -12.36 -25.04 -9.07
CA VAL A 47 -12.82 -24.63 -10.41
C VAL A 47 -13.99 -25.50 -10.89
N MET A 48 -13.94 -26.81 -10.65
CA MET A 48 -15.06 -27.69 -10.99
C MET A 48 -16.32 -27.40 -10.17
N GLU A 49 -16.19 -27.13 -8.87
CA GLU A 49 -17.31 -26.78 -8.00
C GLU A 49 -17.97 -25.45 -8.45
N TYR A 50 -17.16 -24.46 -8.84
CA TYR A 50 -17.65 -23.20 -9.39
C TYR A 50 -18.42 -23.38 -10.71
N GLU A 51 -17.89 -24.18 -11.65
CA GLU A 51 -18.58 -24.47 -12.91
C GLU A 51 -19.84 -25.33 -12.71
N MET A 52 -19.91 -26.15 -11.66
CA MET A 52 -21.15 -26.87 -11.30
C MET A 52 -22.23 -25.91 -10.79
N ILE A 53 -21.89 -24.96 -9.92
CA ILE A 53 -22.83 -23.96 -9.39
C ILE A 53 -23.37 -23.05 -10.49
N LYS A 54 -22.52 -22.69 -11.47
CA LYS A 54 -22.89 -21.83 -12.60
C LYS A 54 -23.91 -22.47 -13.55
N ASN A 55 -23.97 -23.80 -13.60
CA ASN A 55 -24.78 -24.57 -14.55
C ASN A 55 -26.07 -25.15 -13.94
N GLU A 56 -26.41 -24.84 -12.68
CA GLU A 56 -27.72 -25.22 -12.14
C GLU A 56 -28.86 -24.39 -12.76
N PRO A 57 -29.84 -25.02 -13.44
CA PRO A 57 -31.00 -24.31 -13.96
C PRO A 57 -31.89 -23.82 -12.82
N ALA A 58 -32.33 -22.55 -12.91
CA ALA A 58 -33.21 -21.90 -11.94
C ALA A 58 -34.61 -22.52 -11.92
N GLY A 59 -34.78 -23.67 -11.25
CA GLY A 59 -36.07 -24.28 -10.97
C GLY A 59 -36.63 -23.80 -9.63
N GLY A 60 -37.44 -22.74 -9.64
CA GLY A 60 -38.19 -22.28 -8.47
C GLY A 60 -39.51 -23.08 -8.28
N PRO A 61 -39.93 -23.38 -7.03
CA PRO A 61 -41.23 -23.98 -6.77
C PRO A 61 -42.37 -22.94 -6.83
N ASN A 62 -43.46 -23.31 -7.49
CA ASN A 62 -44.71 -22.53 -7.58
C ASN A 62 -45.29 -22.20 -6.20
N THR A 63 -45.37 -20.92 -5.86
CA THR A 63 -46.16 -20.41 -4.72
C THR A 63 -47.38 -19.64 -5.20
N LYS A 64 -48.55 -20.03 -4.66
CA LYS A 64 -49.87 -19.46 -4.93
C LYS A 64 -49.97 -18.00 -4.44
N GLN A 65 -50.58 -17.16 -5.26
CA GLN A 65 -50.94 -15.77 -4.96
C GLN A 65 -52.00 -15.68 -3.84
N LEU A 66 -51.81 -14.70 -2.95
CA LEU A 66 -52.82 -14.15 -2.03
C LEU A 66 -52.96 -12.64 -2.29
N PRO A 67 -54.14 -12.03 -2.01
CA PRO A 67 -54.57 -10.78 -2.63
C PRO A 67 -53.96 -9.53 -1.98
N SER A 68 -53.67 -8.54 -2.82
CA SER A 68 -53.15 -7.22 -2.49
C SER A 68 -54.27 -6.28 -1.99
N THR A 69 -54.05 -5.63 -0.85
CA THR A 69 -54.77 -4.44 -0.41
C THR A 69 -54.04 -3.18 -0.90
N THR A 70 -54.79 -2.25 -1.47
CA THR A 70 -54.29 -1.00 -2.05
C THR A 70 -54.38 0.14 -1.03
N HIS A 71 -53.26 0.78 -0.70
CA HIS A 71 -53.25 2.09 -0.03
C HIS A 71 -52.69 3.15 -1.00
N THR A 72 -53.52 4.13 -1.30
CA THR A 72 -53.21 5.29 -2.15
C THR A 72 -52.36 6.30 -1.37
N ILE A 73 -51.10 6.47 -1.74
CA ILE A 73 -50.25 7.58 -1.26
C ILE A 73 -50.12 8.62 -2.38
N GLN A 74 -50.48 9.86 -2.08
CA GLN A 74 -50.39 11.00 -2.99
C GLN A 74 -48.92 11.31 -3.37
N LYS A 75 -48.65 11.38 -4.67
CA LYS A 75 -47.36 11.75 -5.24
C LYS A 75 -47.15 13.28 -5.18
N LYS A 76 -46.13 13.75 -4.46
CA LYS A 76 -45.51 15.06 -4.71
C LYS A 76 -44.53 14.93 -5.88
N LYS A 77 -44.61 15.85 -6.85
CA LYS A 77 -43.74 15.94 -8.04
C LYS A 77 -42.27 16.12 -7.62
N LYS A 78 -41.39 15.21 -8.06
CA LYS A 78 -39.93 15.41 -8.10
C LYS A 78 -39.54 16.10 -9.42
N PRO A 79 -38.51 16.97 -9.43
CA PRO A 79 -37.97 17.55 -10.66
C PRO A 79 -37.27 16.47 -11.52
N PRO A 80 -37.10 16.71 -12.83
CA PRO A 80 -36.51 15.73 -13.75
C PRO A 80 -35.03 15.51 -13.39
N LYS A 81 -34.63 14.24 -13.26
CA LYS A 81 -33.21 13.84 -13.19
C LYS A 81 -32.63 13.91 -14.62
N PRO A 82 -31.35 14.30 -14.80
CA PRO A 82 -30.69 14.22 -16.09
C PRO A 82 -30.44 12.75 -16.46
N ASP A 83 -30.61 12.45 -17.75
CA ASP A 83 -30.50 11.11 -18.32
C ASP A 83 -29.07 10.55 -18.20
N GLY A 84 -28.95 9.32 -17.72
CA GLY A 84 -27.78 8.47 -17.98
C GLY A 84 -26.87 8.08 -16.81
N GLU A 85 -27.23 8.34 -15.55
CA GLU A 85 -26.48 7.79 -14.41
C GLU A 85 -27.00 6.40 -14.03
N VAL A 86 -26.18 5.36 -14.23
CA VAL A 86 -26.34 4.07 -13.54
C VAL A 86 -25.85 4.27 -12.11
N PHE A 87 -26.66 4.91 -11.29
CA PHE A 87 -26.55 4.76 -9.85
C PHE A 87 -27.08 3.36 -9.51
N TRP A 88 -26.22 2.50 -8.97
CA TRP A 88 -26.67 1.31 -8.25
C TRP A 88 -27.36 1.77 -6.96
N GLU A 89 -28.61 2.23 -7.05
CA GLU A 89 -29.48 2.44 -5.88
C GLU A 89 -29.69 1.05 -5.23
N CYS A 90 -28.93 0.74 -4.16
CA CYS A 90 -29.26 -0.36 -3.23
C CYS A 90 -30.62 -0.06 -2.57
N LYS A 91 -31.72 -0.32 -3.26
CA LYS A 91 -33.03 -0.42 -2.60
C LYS A 91 -33.08 -1.71 -1.79
N THR A 92 -32.89 -1.58 -0.48
CA THR A 92 -33.51 -2.41 0.57
C THR A 92 -33.69 -3.89 0.21
N GLN A 93 -32.60 -4.66 0.14
CA GLN A 93 -32.65 -6.12 0.27
C GLN A 93 -32.53 -6.59 1.73
N GLN A 94 -32.53 -5.68 2.71
CA GLN A 94 -32.53 -6.05 4.13
C GLN A 94 -33.78 -6.85 4.56
N ASN A 95 -34.88 -6.78 3.80
CA ASN A 95 -36.12 -7.52 4.14
C ASN A 95 -36.20 -8.94 3.57
N GLU A 96 -35.20 -9.40 2.81
CA GLU A 96 -35.17 -10.74 2.22
C GLU A 96 -33.82 -11.42 2.42
N MET A 97 -33.32 -11.49 3.66
CA MET A 97 -32.29 -12.50 4.00
C MET A 97 -32.93 -13.89 3.96
N SER A 98 -33.12 -14.40 2.74
CA SER A 98 -33.41 -15.81 2.50
C SER A 98 -32.20 -16.64 2.94
N THR A 99 -32.42 -17.92 3.24
CA THR A 99 -31.46 -18.89 3.77
C THR A 99 -30.21 -19.18 2.92
N ARG A 100 -29.92 -18.38 1.89
CA ARG A 100 -28.74 -18.50 1.04
C ARG A 100 -27.72 -17.43 1.41
N LEU A 101 -26.50 -17.86 1.72
CA LEU A 101 -25.36 -16.97 1.94
C LEU A 101 -25.20 -16.05 0.72
N PRO A 102 -25.04 -14.73 0.89
CA PRO A 102 -24.87 -13.82 -0.23
C PRO A 102 -23.55 -14.12 -0.94
N THR A 103 -23.63 -14.50 -2.22
CA THR A 103 -22.47 -14.79 -3.07
C THR A 103 -21.72 -13.52 -3.51
N THR A 104 -22.33 -12.35 -3.32
CA THR A 104 -21.75 -11.02 -3.60
C THR A 104 -22.12 -10.06 -2.50
N PHE A 105 -21.13 -9.55 -1.75
CA PHE A 105 -21.35 -8.48 -0.78
C PHE A 105 -21.34 -7.13 -1.50
N ASN A 106 -22.52 -6.60 -1.80
CA ASN A 106 -22.62 -5.19 -2.11
C ASN A 106 -22.44 -4.42 -0.80
N ILE A 107 -21.39 -3.60 -0.72
CA ILE A 107 -21.12 -2.66 0.37
C ILE A 107 -22.23 -1.58 0.30
N CYS A 108 -23.44 -1.90 0.76
CA CYS A 108 -24.54 -0.94 0.71
C CYS A 108 -24.41 0.01 1.92
N GLY A 109 -24.32 1.32 1.65
CA GLY A 109 -24.57 2.36 2.66
C GLY A 109 -23.35 3.03 3.30
N PHE A 110 -22.14 2.84 2.77
CA PHE A 110 -20.96 3.57 3.21
C PHE A 110 -20.15 4.06 2.01
N ASP A 111 -19.93 5.38 1.96
CA ASP A 111 -19.08 6.01 0.96
C ASP A 111 -17.76 6.43 1.62
N LEU A 112 -16.70 5.70 1.28
CA LEU A 112 -15.32 5.96 1.71
C LEU A 112 -14.87 7.42 1.48
N VAL A 113 -15.48 8.11 0.51
CA VAL A 113 -15.13 9.48 0.10
C VAL A 113 -15.87 10.53 0.92
N SER A 114 -17.09 10.26 1.39
CA SER A 114 -17.91 11.21 2.15
C SER A 114 -17.95 10.95 3.65
N ASP A 115 -17.78 9.70 4.06
CA ASP A 115 -18.08 9.28 5.42
C ASP A 115 -16.80 9.23 6.28
N LYS A 116 -16.85 9.93 7.41
CA LYS A 116 -15.79 9.91 8.42
C LYS A 116 -15.84 8.67 9.31
N ARG A 117 -16.89 7.87 9.21
CA ARG A 117 -17.15 6.73 10.09
C ARG A 117 -17.74 5.60 9.27
N TYR A 118 -17.28 4.39 9.56
CA TYR A 118 -17.94 3.17 9.13
C TYR A 118 -18.25 2.37 10.39
N LEU A 119 -19.53 2.32 10.76
CA LEU A 119 -20.01 1.64 11.95
C LEU A 119 -21.17 0.71 11.55
N PRO A 120 -20.90 -0.41 10.87
CA PRO A 120 -21.93 -1.36 10.47
C PRO A 120 -22.71 -1.91 11.67
N ASP A 121 -23.91 -2.45 11.41
CA ASP A 121 -24.66 -3.20 12.43
C ASP A 121 -23.80 -4.35 12.99
N PRO A 122 -23.76 -4.57 14.32
CA PRO A 122 -22.96 -5.65 14.91
C PRO A 122 -23.29 -7.04 14.35
N ASN A 123 -24.57 -7.36 14.09
CA ASN A 123 -24.94 -8.67 13.53
C ASN A 123 -24.42 -8.81 12.09
N TYR A 124 -24.40 -7.71 11.33
CA TYR A 124 -23.79 -7.71 10.01
C TYR A 124 -22.27 -7.92 10.09
N LEU A 125 -21.59 -7.27 11.04
CA LEU A 125 -20.16 -7.47 11.26
C LEU A 125 -19.84 -8.93 11.62
N ASP A 126 -20.59 -9.51 12.56
CA ASP A 126 -20.45 -10.92 12.96
C ASP A 126 -20.66 -11.86 11.77
N LEU A 127 -21.66 -11.58 10.92
CA LEU A 127 -21.92 -12.37 9.71
C LEU A 127 -20.75 -12.32 8.74
N VAL A 128 -20.21 -11.13 8.46
CA VAL A 128 -19.10 -10.96 7.51
C VAL A 128 -17.79 -11.56 8.06
N GLN A 129 -17.59 -11.54 9.37
CA GLN A 129 -16.46 -12.21 10.02
C GLN A 129 -16.56 -13.73 9.95
N ALA A 130 -17.77 -14.27 10.17
CA ALA A 130 -18.03 -15.71 10.09
C ALA A 130 -17.95 -16.23 8.64
N TYR A 131 -18.31 -15.40 7.67
CA TYR A 131 -18.36 -15.74 6.25
C TYR A 131 -17.66 -14.66 5.42
N PRO A 132 -16.32 -14.52 5.53
CA PRO A 132 -15.60 -13.56 4.71
C PRO A 132 -15.81 -13.91 3.23
N PRO A 133 -15.94 -12.92 2.34
CA PRO A 133 -16.14 -13.15 0.91
C PRO A 133 -15.01 -14.03 0.36
N GLU A 134 -15.30 -15.29 0.04
CA GLU A 134 -14.28 -16.20 -0.49
C GLU A 134 -13.66 -15.66 -1.79
N SER A 135 -14.49 -14.96 -2.59
CA SER A 135 -14.04 -14.29 -3.81
C SER A 135 -12.89 -13.32 -3.54
N TRP A 136 -12.89 -12.56 -2.43
CA TRP A 136 -11.79 -11.63 -2.13
C TRP A 136 -10.46 -12.37 -1.99
N ARG A 137 -10.47 -13.52 -1.32
CA ARG A 137 -9.25 -14.32 -1.12
C ARG A 137 -8.76 -14.90 -2.44
N LEU A 138 -9.66 -15.46 -3.25
CA LEU A 138 -9.33 -16.03 -4.56
C LEU A 138 -8.82 -14.96 -5.52
N ASP A 139 -9.55 -13.86 -5.65
CA ASP A 139 -9.24 -12.76 -6.56
C ASP A 139 -7.91 -12.08 -6.15
N SER A 140 -7.68 -11.90 -4.85
CA SER A 140 -6.39 -11.40 -4.34
C SER A 140 -5.25 -12.37 -4.68
N ALA A 141 -5.44 -13.68 -4.46
CA ALA A 141 -4.43 -14.67 -4.78
C ALA A 141 -4.05 -14.67 -6.28
N LEU A 142 -5.05 -14.66 -7.18
CA LEU A 142 -4.82 -14.59 -8.62
C LEU A 142 -4.12 -13.29 -9.03
N MET A 143 -4.53 -12.16 -8.45
CA MET A 143 -3.91 -10.86 -8.70
C MET A 143 -2.44 -10.85 -8.29
N ILE A 144 -2.12 -11.39 -7.11
CA ILE A 144 -0.76 -11.46 -6.57
C ILE A 144 0.09 -12.49 -7.33
N GLU A 145 -0.45 -13.65 -7.69
CA GLU A 145 0.25 -14.65 -8.51
C GLU A 145 0.70 -14.05 -9.84
N ALA A 146 -0.22 -13.40 -10.56
CA ALA A 146 0.11 -12.73 -11.82
C ALA A 146 1.11 -11.57 -11.65
N ALA A 147 1.10 -10.88 -10.50
CA ALA A 147 2.11 -9.88 -10.17
C ALA A 147 3.49 -10.51 -9.92
N VAL A 148 3.55 -11.63 -9.20
CA VAL A 148 4.79 -12.37 -8.93
C VAL A 148 5.40 -12.90 -10.22
N ASP A 149 4.59 -13.50 -11.10
CA ASP A 149 5.04 -14.01 -12.39
C ASP A 149 5.63 -12.91 -13.27
N LEU A 150 4.94 -11.78 -13.37
CA LEU A 150 5.40 -10.62 -14.14
C LEU A 150 6.73 -10.07 -13.61
N GLN A 151 6.92 -10.05 -12.30
CA GLN A 151 8.12 -9.50 -11.67
C GLN A 151 9.32 -10.46 -11.66
N ASN A 152 9.13 -11.74 -11.96
CA ASN A 152 10.18 -12.76 -11.86
C ASN A 152 10.51 -13.37 -13.23
N PRO A 153 11.11 -12.58 -14.14
CA PRO A 153 11.44 -13.09 -15.47
C PRO A 153 12.45 -14.23 -15.40
N LEU A 154 12.48 -15.08 -16.43
CA LEU A 154 13.39 -16.23 -16.48
C LEU A 154 14.87 -15.79 -16.44
N SER A 155 15.21 -14.70 -17.14
CA SER A 155 16.55 -14.09 -17.17
C SER A 155 16.46 -12.59 -16.88
N CYS A 156 17.44 -11.99 -16.23
CA CYS A 156 17.49 -10.53 -16.08
C CYS A 156 18.09 -9.84 -17.32
N GLU A 157 18.91 -10.54 -18.10
CA GLU A 157 19.51 -10.03 -19.33
C GLU A 157 18.48 -9.91 -20.46
N ASN A 158 17.53 -10.85 -20.49
CA ASN A 158 16.42 -10.83 -21.43
C ASN A 158 15.12 -11.06 -20.66
N PRO A 159 14.65 -10.06 -19.92
CA PRO A 159 13.58 -10.26 -18.96
C PRO A 159 12.23 -10.52 -19.63
N PHE A 160 12.08 -10.13 -20.88
CA PHE A 160 10.83 -10.25 -21.60
C PHE A 160 11.08 -10.67 -23.05
N SER A 161 10.14 -11.38 -23.66
CA SER A 161 10.11 -11.52 -25.13
C SER A 161 10.11 -10.13 -25.76
N GLU A 162 10.63 -9.94 -26.98
CA GLU A 162 10.81 -8.61 -27.59
C GLU A 162 9.54 -7.72 -27.54
N ASP A 163 8.36 -8.35 -27.53
CA ASP A 163 7.05 -7.69 -27.44
C ASP A 163 6.56 -7.37 -26.01
N LYS A 164 7.15 -7.97 -24.96
CA LYS A 164 6.64 -7.92 -23.58
C LYS A 164 7.37 -6.91 -22.70
N GLY A 165 7.47 -5.66 -23.16
CA GLY A 165 7.71 -4.52 -22.29
C GLY A 165 9.13 -4.39 -21.70
N ARG A 166 9.31 -3.32 -20.94
CA ARG A 166 10.56 -2.92 -20.27
C ARG A 166 10.27 -2.78 -18.79
N PHE A 167 11.28 -2.97 -17.94
CA PHE A 167 11.14 -2.62 -16.53
C PHE A 167 10.94 -1.12 -16.38
N HIS A 168 9.95 -0.72 -15.59
CA HIS A 168 9.78 0.67 -15.18
C HIS A 168 10.52 0.90 -13.85
N LEU A 169 11.50 1.80 -13.88
CA LEU A 169 12.23 2.20 -12.69
C LEU A 169 11.40 3.23 -11.91
N LEU A 170 10.85 2.80 -10.77
CA LEU A 170 10.09 3.66 -9.87
C LEU A 170 11.05 4.44 -8.96
N LYS A 171 10.73 5.72 -8.77
CA LYS A 171 11.45 6.62 -7.88
C LYS A 171 10.53 7.11 -6.78
N LEU A 172 11.06 7.17 -5.58
CA LEU A 172 10.36 7.67 -4.41
C LEU A 172 10.65 9.14 -4.19
N ILE A 173 9.75 9.76 -3.44
CA ILE A 173 9.74 11.20 -3.29
C ILE A 173 10.20 11.63 -1.90
N GLN A 174 10.43 12.92 -1.76
CA GLN A 174 10.87 13.50 -0.51
C GLN A 174 9.69 13.73 0.47
N ALA A 175 9.00 12.66 0.86
CA ALA A 175 7.90 12.69 1.82
C ALA A 175 8.11 11.76 3.03
N GLY A 176 7.18 11.77 3.99
CA GLY A 176 7.20 10.87 5.14
C GLY A 176 7.06 9.39 4.76
N ILE A 177 7.40 8.49 5.69
CA ILE A 177 7.46 7.03 5.46
C ILE A 177 6.12 6.52 4.96
N GLY A 178 5.04 6.82 5.70
CA GLY A 178 3.71 6.35 5.35
C GLY A 178 3.24 6.87 3.99
N PHE A 179 3.59 8.11 3.62
CA PHE A 179 3.19 8.59 2.30
C PHE A 179 3.95 7.88 1.17
N ASN A 180 5.24 7.59 1.36
CA ASN A 180 6.00 6.83 0.38
C ASN A 180 5.53 5.38 0.29
N VAL A 181 5.25 4.68 1.40
CA VAL A 181 4.69 3.31 1.37
C VAL A 181 3.38 3.28 0.60
N TYR A 182 2.51 4.25 0.90
CA TYR A 182 1.23 4.39 0.24
C TYR A 182 1.40 4.66 -1.27
N LEU A 183 2.13 5.72 -1.63
CA LEU A 183 2.34 6.11 -3.03
C LEU A 183 3.04 5.02 -3.84
N PHE A 184 4.03 4.36 -3.22
CA PHE A 184 4.76 3.27 -3.84
C PHE A 184 3.83 2.10 -4.16
N THR A 185 2.97 1.72 -3.21
CA THR A 185 1.97 0.67 -3.43
C THR A 185 1.11 1.01 -4.64
N ASN A 186 0.53 2.21 -4.68
CA ASN A 186 -0.27 2.67 -5.81
C ASN A 186 0.51 2.67 -7.15
N LEU A 187 1.75 3.13 -7.16
CA LEU A 187 2.57 3.10 -8.38
C LEU A 187 2.82 1.67 -8.85
N VAL A 188 3.24 0.79 -7.95
CA VAL A 188 3.51 -0.63 -8.24
C VAL A 188 2.25 -1.31 -8.77
N SER A 189 1.14 -1.20 -8.06
CA SER A 189 -0.11 -1.88 -8.41
C SER A 189 -0.65 -1.44 -9.76
N ARG A 190 -0.60 -0.15 -10.09
CA ARG A 190 -1.04 0.36 -11.41
C ARG A 190 -0.21 -0.19 -12.57
N HIS A 191 1.10 -0.34 -12.37
CA HIS A 191 1.98 -0.90 -13.42
C HIS A 191 1.71 -2.39 -13.60
N LEU A 192 1.59 -3.12 -12.50
CA LEU A 192 1.27 -4.55 -12.51
C LEU A 192 -0.09 -4.84 -13.15
N GLU A 193 -1.08 -3.96 -12.95
CA GLU A 193 -2.41 -4.06 -13.56
C GLU A 193 -2.38 -3.99 -15.09
N VAL A 194 -1.40 -3.29 -15.67
CA VAL A 194 -1.20 -3.16 -17.13
C VAL A 194 -0.05 -4.03 -17.64
N ASP A 195 0.29 -5.08 -16.91
CA ASP A 195 1.36 -6.03 -17.21
C ASP A 195 2.74 -5.37 -17.45
N VAL A 196 2.99 -4.26 -16.74
CA VAL A 196 4.29 -3.57 -16.76
C VAL A 196 5.08 -3.93 -15.50
N PRO A 197 6.25 -4.58 -15.64
CA PRO A 197 7.11 -4.93 -14.53
C PRO A 197 7.82 -3.68 -14.00
N VAL A 198 8.10 -3.67 -12.70
CA VAL A 198 8.63 -2.49 -12.00
C VAL A 198 9.83 -2.87 -11.16
N MET A 199 10.80 -1.99 -11.11
CA MET A 199 11.96 -2.12 -10.24
C MET A 199 12.21 -0.83 -9.50
N VAL A 200 12.94 -0.94 -8.39
CA VAL A 200 13.41 0.20 -7.61
C VAL A 200 14.93 0.25 -7.67
N ASN A 201 15.47 1.45 -7.55
CA ASN A 201 16.92 1.57 -7.42
C ASN A 201 17.33 1.31 -5.97
N GLU A 202 18.22 0.32 -5.77
CA GLU A 202 18.81 -0.05 -4.48
C GLU A 202 19.57 1.10 -3.80
N ASN A 203 20.14 2.00 -4.60
CA ASN A 203 20.94 3.13 -4.12
C ASN A 203 20.24 4.47 -4.40
N SER A 204 18.91 4.47 -4.34
CA SER A 204 18.21 5.72 -4.20
C SER A 204 18.73 6.33 -2.89
N TYR A 205 19.50 7.42 -2.95
CA TYR A 205 19.83 8.28 -1.77
C TYR A 205 18.56 8.82 -1.06
N TRP A 206 17.40 8.41 -1.56
CA TRP A 206 16.08 8.73 -1.12
C TRP A 206 15.68 7.77 -0.01
N ARG A 207 14.82 8.28 0.85
CA ARG A 207 14.54 7.77 2.19
C ARG A 207 14.31 6.25 2.23
N PHE A 208 14.68 5.64 3.34
CA PHE A 208 14.30 4.28 3.76
C PHE A 208 15.14 3.10 3.21
N THR A 209 16.10 3.36 2.31
CA THR A 209 17.06 2.32 1.86
C THR A 209 17.98 1.90 2.99
N ASP A 210 17.97 0.61 3.29
CA ASP A 210 18.96 -0.04 4.14
C ASP A 210 19.77 -0.99 3.25
N SER A 211 21.06 -0.71 3.09
CA SER A 211 21.96 -1.51 2.27
C SER A 211 22.09 -2.96 2.75
N ASN A 212 21.74 -3.25 4.00
CA ASN A 212 21.74 -4.60 4.55
C ASN A 212 20.52 -5.42 4.09
N CYS A 213 19.48 -4.75 3.57
CA CYS A 213 18.21 -5.34 3.16
C CYS A 213 18.17 -5.82 1.71
N GLY A 214 19.33 -5.86 1.05
CA GLY A 214 19.44 -6.33 -0.32
C GLY A 214 18.89 -5.36 -1.36
N ARG A 215 18.29 -5.93 -2.41
CA ARG A 215 18.04 -5.32 -3.72
C ARG A 215 16.80 -4.40 -3.76
N GLY A 216 16.61 -3.54 -2.75
CA GLY A 216 15.36 -2.78 -2.62
C GLY A 216 15.29 -1.67 -1.56
N TYR A 217 14.13 -1.00 -1.55
CA TYR A 217 13.82 0.24 -0.82
C TYR A 217 13.89 0.14 0.70
N THR A 218 13.57 -1.00 1.33
CA THR A 218 13.68 -1.21 2.78
C THR A 218 13.46 -2.71 3.08
N CYS A 219 14.03 -3.27 4.17
CA CYS A 219 13.71 -4.66 4.59
C CYS A 219 12.22 -4.85 4.93
N HIS A 220 11.48 -3.75 5.05
CA HIS A 220 10.08 -3.74 5.47
C HIS A 220 9.06 -3.78 4.34
N LEU A 221 9.49 -3.78 3.08
CA LEU A 221 8.66 -4.09 1.92
C LEU A 221 9.29 -5.24 1.13
N ARG A 222 8.45 -6.04 0.47
CA ARG A 222 8.85 -7.13 -0.40
C ARG A 222 9.77 -6.63 -1.52
N ASN A 223 10.83 -7.38 -1.78
CA ASN A 223 11.59 -7.24 -3.02
C ASN A 223 10.70 -7.62 -4.21
N LEU A 224 10.41 -6.64 -5.07
CA LEU A 224 9.47 -6.81 -6.19
C LEU A 224 9.97 -7.87 -7.18
N THR A 225 11.23 -7.74 -7.60
CA THR A 225 11.87 -8.60 -8.60
C THR A 225 13.20 -9.12 -8.09
N LYS A 226 13.62 -10.28 -8.58
CA LYS A 226 14.98 -10.80 -8.36
C LYS A 226 16.05 -10.02 -9.15
N CYS A 227 15.68 -9.27 -10.18
CA CYS A 227 16.61 -8.59 -11.08
C CYS A 227 17.05 -7.23 -10.53
N ARG A 228 18.36 -6.99 -10.45
CA ARG A 228 18.90 -5.66 -10.12
C ARG A 228 18.81 -4.75 -11.34
N VAL A 229 18.80 -3.44 -11.10
CA VAL A 229 18.97 -2.45 -12.17
C VAL A 229 20.27 -2.72 -12.95
N ASP A 230 21.32 -3.21 -12.28
CA ASP A 230 22.60 -3.58 -12.90
C ASP A 230 22.57 -4.92 -13.66
N ASP A 231 21.61 -5.79 -13.34
CA ASP A 231 21.46 -7.11 -13.99
C ASP A 231 20.65 -7.02 -15.29
N VAL A 232 20.04 -5.86 -15.58
CA VAL A 232 19.16 -5.65 -16.73
C VAL A 232 19.81 -4.69 -17.73
N PRO A 233 19.81 -4.99 -19.05
CA PRO A 233 20.33 -4.09 -20.06
C PRO A 233 19.65 -2.72 -19.98
N ARG A 234 20.44 -1.66 -20.12
CA ARG A 234 19.97 -0.29 -19.86
C ARG A 234 18.87 0.16 -20.84
N ASP A 235 18.81 -0.40 -22.03
CA ASP A 235 17.75 -0.18 -23.02
C ASP A 235 16.44 -0.91 -22.68
N LYS A 236 16.48 -1.84 -21.71
CA LYS A 236 15.34 -2.60 -21.19
C LYS A 236 14.81 -2.05 -19.86
N VAL A 237 15.37 -0.94 -19.36
CA VAL A 237 14.88 -0.23 -18.17
C VAL A 237 14.48 1.17 -18.56
N VAL A 238 13.23 1.54 -18.29
CA VAL A 238 12.65 2.85 -18.53
C VAL A 238 12.69 3.66 -17.24
N ALA A 239 13.25 4.87 -17.31
CA ALA A 239 13.15 5.83 -16.22
C ALA A 239 11.87 6.65 -16.41
N LEU A 240 10.94 6.57 -15.46
CA LEU A 240 9.76 7.42 -15.48
C LEU A 240 10.18 8.85 -15.15
N THR A 241 10.09 9.72 -16.16
CA THR A 241 10.33 11.16 -16.06
C THR A 241 9.00 11.90 -16.21
N HIS A 242 8.90 13.12 -15.69
CA HIS A 242 7.65 13.91 -15.81
C HIS A 242 7.42 14.45 -17.23
N HIS A 243 8.39 14.33 -18.16
CA HIS A 243 8.39 15.05 -19.44
C HIS A 243 7.68 14.33 -20.60
N GLY A 244 6.64 13.54 -20.30
CA GLY A 244 5.79 12.94 -21.32
C GLY A 244 6.49 11.89 -22.18
N TRP A 245 5.72 11.28 -23.07
CA TRP A 245 6.19 10.18 -23.92
C TRP A 245 7.08 10.66 -25.07
N PRO A 246 8.01 9.80 -25.55
CA PRO A 246 8.33 8.47 -25.03
C PRO A 246 9.23 8.52 -23.79
N PHE A 247 9.01 7.63 -22.82
CA PHE A 247 9.87 7.55 -21.65
C PHE A 247 11.31 7.12 -22.03
N PRO A 248 12.36 7.81 -21.56
CA PRO A 248 13.73 7.45 -21.88
C PRO A 248 14.14 6.15 -21.18
N THR A 249 14.92 5.33 -21.89
CA THR A 249 15.59 4.17 -21.28
C THR A 249 16.83 4.63 -20.50
N LEU A 250 17.34 3.81 -19.58
CA LEU A 250 18.59 4.13 -18.88
C LEU A 250 19.80 4.25 -19.82
N ALA A 251 19.73 3.69 -21.03
CA ALA A 251 20.74 3.88 -22.07
C ALA A 251 20.76 5.32 -22.59
N ASN A 252 19.59 5.96 -22.63
CA ASN A 252 19.41 7.27 -23.25
C ASN A 252 19.15 8.39 -22.25
N VAL A 253 18.85 8.07 -20.99
CA VAL A 253 18.42 9.05 -19.97
C VAL A 253 19.48 10.10 -19.64
N CYS A 254 20.76 9.78 -19.85
CA CYS A 254 21.86 10.74 -19.65
C CYS A 254 22.22 11.52 -20.92
N GLY A 255 21.57 11.20 -22.05
CA GLY A 255 21.95 11.64 -23.39
C GLY A 255 23.39 11.25 -23.73
N GLU A 256 23.97 11.92 -24.73
CA GLU A 256 25.38 11.77 -25.10
C GLU A 256 26.35 12.38 -24.07
N HIS A 257 25.82 13.06 -23.06
CA HIS A 257 26.58 13.92 -22.15
C HIS A 257 26.80 13.31 -20.77
N GLY A 258 26.41 12.06 -20.55
CA GLY A 258 26.71 11.36 -19.31
C GLY A 258 26.49 9.86 -19.39
N THR A 259 26.84 9.20 -18.29
CA THR A 259 26.65 7.76 -18.13
C THR A 259 25.84 7.52 -16.87
N TRP A 260 24.78 6.71 -16.96
CA TRP A 260 24.01 6.34 -15.79
C TRP A 260 24.91 5.55 -14.82
N ILE A 261 24.91 5.96 -13.54
CA ILE A 261 25.54 5.21 -12.46
C ILE A 261 24.42 4.57 -11.63
N PRO A 262 24.15 3.28 -11.81
CA PRO A 262 23.14 2.53 -11.05
C PRO A 262 23.30 2.71 -9.54
N ALA A 263 24.54 2.56 -9.05
CA ALA A 263 24.89 2.74 -7.64
C ALA A 263 24.66 4.15 -7.06
N LYS A 264 24.26 5.14 -7.88
CA LYS A 264 23.90 6.48 -7.41
C LYS A 264 22.50 6.91 -7.84
N GLY A 265 21.82 6.09 -8.64
CA GLY A 265 20.55 6.42 -9.27
C GLY A 265 20.54 7.75 -10.01
N ARG A 266 21.65 8.08 -10.70
CA ARG A 266 21.79 9.34 -11.43
C ARG A 266 22.83 9.24 -12.54
N CYS A 267 22.80 10.21 -13.44
CA CYS A 267 23.83 10.38 -14.47
C CYS A 267 25.12 10.97 -13.91
N LEU A 268 26.25 10.40 -14.32
CA LEU A 268 27.56 11.04 -14.23
C LEU A 268 27.80 11.83 -15.51
N CYS A 269 27.66 13.14 -15.41
CA CYS A 269 27.81 14.05 -16.54
C CYS A 269 29.27 14.31 -16.88
N ARG A 270 29.57 14.43 -18.17
CA ARG A 270 30.88 14.83 -18.69
C ARG A 270 31.24 16.25 -18.23
N LYS A 271 32.52 16.60 -18.29
CA LYS A 271 32.99 17.96 -17.99
C LYS A 271 32.23 18.99 -18.84
N GLY A 272 31.78 20.08 -18.23
CA GLY A 272 30.93 21.09 -18.89
C GLY A 272 29.43 20.81 -18.79
N TYR A 273 29.02 19.70 -18.18
CA TYR A 273 27.63 19.34 -17.92
C TYR A 273 27.42 19.05 -16.43
N VAL A 274 26.20 19.29 -15.96
CA VAL A 274 25.73 18.92 -14.63
C VAL A 274 24.44 18.14 -14.72
N PRO A 275 24.16 17.24 -13.77
CA PRO A 275 22.83 16.66 -13.65
C PRO A 275 21.80 17.79 -13.56
N GLN A 276 20.72 17.67 -14.31
CA GLN A 276 19.66 18.66 -14.27
C GLN A 276 19.03 18.68 -12.87
N GLU A 277 19.36 19.72 -12.10
CA GLU A 277 18.91 19.91 -10.71
C GLU A 277 17.41 20.27 -10.59
N SER A 278 16.65 20.36 -11.69
CA SER A 278 15.22 20.66 -11.59
C SER A 278 14.56 19.54 -10.81
N GLY A 279 14.16 19.83 -9.57
CA GLY A 279 13.79 18.90 -8.52
C GLY A 279 12.57 18.02 -8.80
N GLN A 280 12.22 17.81 -10.06
CA GLN A 280 11.11 16.98 -10.48
C GLN A 280 11.49 15.99 -11.61
N SER A 281 12.25 16.32 -12.67
CA SER A 281 11.86 15.69 -13.94
C SER A 281 12.88 15.07 -14.90
N ASP A 282 14.21 15.13 -14.72
CA ASP A 282 15.07 14.37 -15.66
C ASP A 282 16.47 14.06 -15.11
N PRO A 283 16.95 12.80 -15.16
CA PRO A 283 18.35 12.49 -14.90
C PRO A 283 19.32 13.09 -15.93
N ALA A 284 18.81 13.75 -16.97
CA ALA A 284 19.59 14.29 -18.06
C ALA A 284 20.73 15.22 -17.61
N CYS A 285 21.82 15.15 -18.36
CA CYS A 285 22.94 16.06 -18.21
C CYS A 285 22.66 17.35 -18.98
N ARG A 286 22.53 18.47 -18.27
CA ARG A 286 22.40 19.80 -18.89
C ARG A 286 23.75 20.49 -18.95
N LYS A 287 23.96 21.32 -19.98
CA LYS A 287 25.18 22.12 -20.11
C LYS A 287 25.27 23.11 -18.94
N LEU A 288 26.47 23.26 -18.38
CA LEU A 288 26.77 24.28 -17.38
C LEU A 288 26.60 25.67 -18.01
N LYS A 289 25.92 26.57 -17.31
CA LYS A 289 25.87 27.99 -17.72
C LYS A 289 27.27 28.60 -17.55
N PRO A 290 27.66 29.62 -18.35
CA PRO A 290 29.01 30.19 -18.29
C PRO A 290 29.51 30.63 -16.91
N ASN A 291 28.58 31.02 -16.02
CA ASN A 291 28.89 31.47 -14.65
C ASN A 291 28.57 30.42 -13.57
N GLU A 292 28.16 29.22 -13.97
CA GLU A 292 27.82 28.15 -13.05
C GLU A 292 29.06 27.28 -12.82
N GLN A 293 29.58 27.31 -11.59
CA GLN A 293 30.62 26.37 -11.19
C GLN A 293 30.01 24.99 -11.03
N GLN A 294 30.75 23.96 -11.45
CA GLN A 294 30.34 22.58 -11.21
C GLN A 294 30.23 22.38 -9.68
N PRO A 295 29.02 22.11 -9.14
CA PRO A 295 28.84 22.00 -7.71
C PRO A 295 29.71 20.87 -7.17
N ARG A 296 30.32 21.08 -5.99
CA ARG A 296 30.97 19.97 -5.28
C ARG A 296 29.92 18.87 -5.06
N ILE A 297 30.33 17.61 -5.18
CA ILE A 297 29.41 16.47 -5.05
C ILE A 297 28.62 16.54 -3.74
N SER A 298 29.24 17.02 -2.66
CA SER A 298 28.61 17.28 -1.36
C SER A 298 27.48 18.33 -1.42
N ASP A 299 27.73 19.46 -2.08
CA ASP A 299 26.78 20.58 -2.17
C ASP A 299 25.60 20.22 -3.07
N MET A 300 25.85 19.40 -4.08
CA MET A 300 24.81 18.84 -4.93
C MET A 300 23.91 17.90 -4.13
N MET A 301 24.49 17.06 -3.25
CA MET A 301 23.68 16.24 -2.33
C MET A 301 22.80 17.13 -1.45
N ASP A 302 23.34 18.16 -0.79
CA ASP A 302 22.55 19.05 0.08
C ASP A 302 21.46 19.84 -0.69
N ARG A 303 21.69 20.21 -1.95
CA ARG A 303 20.67 20.81 -2.81
C ARG A 303 19.56 19.81 -3.16
N PHE A 304 19.90 18.57 -3.53
CA PHE A 304 18.89 17.53 -3.76
C PHE A 304 18.00 17.27 -2.53
N HIS A 305 18.48 17.56 -1.31
CA HIS A 305 17.67 17.49 -0.08
C HIS A 305 16.73 18.68 0.13
N LYS A 306 16.95 19.83 -0.52
CA LYS A 306 16.06 21.01 -0.40
C LYS A 306 14.97 21.00 -1.45
N TRP A 307 15.27 20.51 -2.65
CA TRP A 307 14.34 20.44 -3.77
C TRP A 307 13.66 19.08 -3.76
N GLY A 308 12.81 18.89 -2.75
CA GLY A 308 11.99 17.70 -2.65
C GLY A 308 11.21 17.50 -3.93
N LEU A 309 11.35 16.29 -4.49
CA LEU A 309 10.44 15.76 -5.49
C LEU A 309 9.04 15.90 -4.90
N THR A 310 8.26 16.86 -5.37
CA THR A 310 6.81 16.75 -5.20
C THR A 310 6.40 15.49 -5.94
N ALA A 311 5.48 14.72 -5.36
CA ALA A 311 4.68 13.81 -6.16
C ALA A 311 4.24 14.56 -7.43
N PRO A 312 4.11 13.90 -8.59
CA PRO A 312 3.37 14.50 -9.68
C PRO A 312 2.03 14.97 -9.12
N GLY A 313 1.89 16.27 -8.89
CA GLY A 313 0.59 16.87 -8.84
C GLY A 313 0.01 16.54 -10.20
N GLU A 314 -1.10 15.80 -10.18
CA GLU A 314 -1.98 15.75 -11.34
C GLU A 314 -1.25 15.45 -12.66
N VAL A 315 -0.37 14.43 -12.69
CA VAL A 315 -0.33 13.66 -13.94
C VAL A 315 -1.64 12.92 -13.93
N ASP A 316 -2.63 13.62 -14.44
CA ASP A 316 -3.88 13.12 -14.91
C ASP A 316 -3.55 11.91 -15.78
N VAL A 317 -3.55 10.73 -15.17
CA VAL A 317 -3.42 9.49 -15.91
C VAL A 317 -4.71 9.22 -16.70
N GLY A 318 -5.74 10.06 -16.52
CA GLY A 318 -6.88 10.20 -17.42
C GLY A 318 -6.64 11.18 -18.58
N GLY A 319 -5.57 11.98 -18.57
CA GLY A 319 -5.42 13.14 -19.45
C GLY A 319 -4.35 13.04 -20.54
N SER A 320 -3.11 12.63 -20.25
CA SER A 320 -2.06 12.76 -21.27
C SER A 320 -0.78 11.98 -20.98
N GLY A 321 -0.74 10.69 -21.35
CA GLY A 321 0.54 10.08 -21.72
C GLY A 321 0.90 8.74 -21.07
N CYS A 322 -0.04 7.96 -20.53
CA CYS A 322 0.20 6.51 -20.49
C CYS A 322 -0.55 5.90 -21.70
N PRO A 323 0.14 5.51 -22.79
CA PRO A 323 -0.51 4.98 -24.00
C PRO A 323 -1.10 3.59 -23.79
N TYR A 324 -0.90 3.00 -22.61
CA TYR A 324 -1.73 1.89 -22.16
C TYR A 324 -3.10 2.48 -21.85
N SER A 325 -3.96 2.54 -22.88
CA SER A 325 -5.40 2.65 -22.66
C SER A 325 -5.74 1.59 -21.62
N PHE A 326 -6.20 2.00 -20.44
CA PHE A 326 -6.59 1.13 -19.31
C PHE A 326 -7.84 0.30 -19.63
N VAL A 327 -7.90 -0.25 -20.84
CA VAL A 327 -8.94 -1.15 -21.31
C VAL A 327 -8.72 -2.47 -20.57
N ASN A 328 -9.35 -2.56 -19.41
CA ASN A 328 -9.83 -3.76 -18.72
C ASN A 328 -9.09 -5.06 -19.06
N LYS A 329 -7.92 -5.28 -18.44
CA LYS A 329 -7.35 -6.63 -18.38
C LYS A 329 -7.50 -7.31 -17.02
N ARG A 330 -7.85 -6.59 -15.95
CA ARG A 330 -8.17 -7.23 -14.67
C ARG A 330 -9.44 -6.61 -14.07
N ASP A 331 -10.50 -7.40 -14.08
CA ASP A 331 -11.83 -7.05 -13.58
C ASP A 331 -11.81 -6.71 -12.09
N GLU A 332 -10.80 -7.14 -11.33
CA GLU A 332 -10.82 -7.09 -9.86
C GLU A 332 -10.89 -5.68 -9.26
N ARG A 333 -10.18 -4.70 -9.82
CA ARG A 333 -10.28 -3.31 -9.34
C ARG A 333 -11.66 -2.71 -9.62
N TYR A 334 -12.27 -3.05 -10.75
CA TYR A 334 -13.62 -2.62 -11.08
C TYR A 334 -14.68 -3.36 -10.25
N LYS A 335 -14.44 -4.64 -9.96
CA LYS A 335 -15.30 -5.54 -9.19
C LYS A 335 -15.35 -5.17 -7.71
N HIS A 336 -14.21 -4.87 -7.09
CA HIS A 336 -14.10 -4.63 -5.64
C HIS A 336 -13.79 -3.18 -5.26
N GLY A 337 -13.44 -2.33 -6.23
CA GLY A 337 -13.10 -0.93 -6.02
C GLY A 337 -11.62 -0.68 -5.68
N TYR A 338 -11.24 0.60 -5.74
CA TYR A 338 -9.85 1.05 -5.54
C TYR A 338 -9.27 0.70 -4.16
N PHE A 339 -10.06 0.89 -3.10
CA PHE A 339 -9.62 0.63 -1.74
C PHE A 339 -9.19 -0.83 -1.56
N TRP A 340 -10.05 -1.78 -1.96
CA TRP A 340 -9.75 -3.20 -1.86
C TRP A 340 -8.49 -3.54 -2.63
N TRP A 341 -8.42 -3.11 -3.90
CA TRP A 341 -7.30 -3.39 -4.79
C TRP A 341 -5.98 -2.86 -4.24
N HIS A 342 -5.95 -1.63 -3.74
CA HIS A 342 -4.76 -1.04 -3.16
C HIS A 342 -4.36 -1.77 -1.87
N ALA A 343 -5.33 -2.09 -1.01
CA ALA A 343 -5.13 -2.82 0.22
C ALA A 343 -4.49 -4.20 0.01
N GLN A 344 -4.91 -4.94 -1.03
CA GLN A 344 -4.32 -6.25 -1.34
C GLN A 344 -2.84 -6.15 -1.72
N TYR A 345 -2.47 -5.20 -2.58
CA TYR A 345 -1.06 -4.96 -2.93
C TYR A 345 -0.25 -4.44 -1.75
N LEU A 346 -0.81 -3.55 -0.93
CA LEU A 346 -0.17 -3.06 0.29
C LEU A 346 0.13 -4.22 1.25
N ASN A 347 -0.85 -5.10 1.46
CA ASN A 347 -0.71 -6.27 2.30
C ASN A 347 0.38 -7.19 1.76
N TRP A 348 0.33 -7.56 0.48
CA TRP A 348 1.39 -8.37 -0.15
C TRP A 348 2.78 -7.75 0.00
N LEU A 349 2.93 -6.46 -0.22
CA LEU A 349 4.21 -5.77 -0.07
C LEU A 349 4.73 -5.82 1.36
N ILE A 350 3.87 -5.69 2.37
CA ILE A 350 4.29 -5.66 3.77
C ILE A 350 4.50 -7.06 4.33
N THR A 351 3.58 -7.99 4.09
CA THR A 351 3.60 -9.33 4.71
C THR A 351 4.67 -10.24 4.12
N GLU A 352 5.09 -9.97 2.89
CA GLU A 352 6.16 -10.71 2.21
C GLU A 352 7.52 -10.02 2.32
N ALA A 353 7.64 -8.99 3.15
CA ALA A 353 8.91 -8.33 3.41
C ALA A 353 9.84 -9.21 4.27
N ASP A 354 11.15 -9.12 4.04
CA ASP A 354 12.15 -9.91 4.79
C ASP A 354 12.07 -9.65 6.31
N ASN A 355 11.78 -8.41 6.72
CA ASN A 355 11.67 -8.04 8.14
C ASN A 355 10.29 -8.30 8.75
N TYR A 356 9.30 -8.73 7.95
CA TYR A 356 7.93 -8.85 8.45
C TYR A 356 7.84 -9.81 9.65
N LYS A 357 8.60 -10.91 9.63
CA LYS A 357 8.69 -11.86 10.75
C LYS A 357 9.20 -11.22 12.03
N ASN A 358 10.18 -10.31 11.95
CA ASN A 358 10.69 -9.60 13.12
C ASN A 358 9.64 -8.63 13.66
N THR A 359 8.92 -7.94 12.76
CA THR A 359 7.82 -7.05 13.15
C THR A 359 6.65 -7.83 13.79
N GLN A 360 6.33 -9.02 13.29
CA GLN A 360 5.36 -9.93 13.91
C GLN A 360 5.84 -10.45 15.27
N GLY A 361 7.13 -10.80 15.39
CA GLY A 361 7.75 -11.21 16.65
C GLY A 361 7.63 -10.12 17.72
N TRP A 362 7.96 -8.88 17.36
CA TRP A 362 7.75 -7.72 18.22
C TRP A 362 6.27 -7.56 18.61
N ALA A 363 5.34 -7.67 17.66
CA ALA A 363 3.91 -7.51 17.97
C ALA A 363 3.43 -8.59 18.96
N LYS A 364 3.92 -9.82 18.81
CA LYS A 364 3.70 -10.93 19.75
C LYS A 364 4.30 -10.65 21.13
N GLU A 365 5.52 -10.13 21.21
CA GLU A 365 6.15 -9.73 22.48
C GLU A 365 5.36 -8.63 23.21
N MET A 366 4.78 -7.69 22.45
CA MET A 366 3.86 -6.69 22.98
C MET A 366 2.50 -7.26 23.38
N GLY A 367 2.26 -8.54 23.08
CA GLY A 367 1.02 -9.24 23.33
C GLY A 367 -0.11 -8.83 22.40
N LEU A 368 0.17 -8.39 21.19
CA LEU A 368 -0.85 -8.04 20.21
C LEU A 368 -1.41 -9.26 19.47
N ASP A 369 -0.68 -10.38 19.48
CA ASP A 369 -1.07 -11.62 18.81
C ASP A 369 -2.31 -12.28 19.43
N HIS A 370 -2.45 -12.25 20.76
CA HIS A 370 -3.64 -12.71 21.47
C HIS A 370 -4.76 -11.68 21.55
N LEU A 371 -4.45 -10.43 21.20
CA LEU A 371 -5.42 -9.34 21.08
C LEU A 371 -5.91 -9.17 19.63
N ALA A 372 -5.38 -9.97 18.70
CA ALA A 372 -5.74 -9.93 17.30
C ALA A 372 -7.24 -10.18 17.12
N GLY A 373 -7.90 -9.31 16.37
CA GLY A 373 -9.35 -9.35 16.14
C GLY A 373 -10.15 -8.44 17.08
N ASP A 374 -11.34 -8.89 17.49
CA ASP A 374 -12.45 -8.05 17.98
C ASP A 374 -12.33 -7.59 19.45
N THR A 375 -11.13 -7.67 20.02
CA THR A 375 -10.87 -7.29 21.42
C THR A 375 -9.85 -6.16 21.58
N CYS A 376 -9.37 -5.62 20.45
CA CYS A 376 -8.45 -4.49 20.41
C CYS A 376 -9.01 -3.34 19.55
N ILE A 377 -8.87 -2.12 20.05
CA ILE A 377 -9.00 -0.88 19.27
C ILE A 377 -7.60 -0.36 18.92
N ALA A 378 -7.31 -0.23 17.64
CA ALA A 378 -6.16 0.53 17.16
C ALA A 378 -6.47 2.03 17.21
N VAL A 379 -5.62 2.79 17.89
CA VAL A 379 -5.73 4.24 18.02
C VAL A 379 -4.47 4.88 17.48
N HIS A 380 -4.62 5.74 16.47
CA HIS A 380 -3.49 6.45 15.89
C HIS A 380 -3.68 7.97 16.01
N VAL A 381 -2.76 8.61 16.74
CA VAL A 381 -2.78 10.06 17.02
C VAL A 381 -1.56 10.73 16.39
N ARG A 382 -1.78 11.46 15.29
CA ARG A 382 -0.75 12.22 14.56
C ARG A 382 -0.69 13.66 15.06
N HIS A 383 0.29 13.99 15.88
CA HIS A 383 0.53 15.34 16.35
C HIS A 383 1.80 15.92 15.73
N GLY A 384 2.98 15.57 16.25
CA GLY A 384 4.31 15.97 15.74
C GLY A 384 4.37 17.34 15.02
N ASP A 385 4.87 17.34 13.79
CA ASP A 385 4.89 18.49 12.89
C ASP A 385 3.54 18.77 12.19
N ALA A 386 2.53 17.92 12.39
CA ALA A 386 1.18 18.17 11.88
C ALA A 386 0.47 19.29 12.65
N CYS A 387 0.78 19.49 13.95
CA CYS A 387 0.15 20.53 14.77
C CYS A 387 0.70 21.94 14.54
N MET A 388 1.88 22.08 13.93
CA MET A 388 2.53 23.39 13.79
C MET A 388 2.19 24.12 12.50
N ASP A 389 1.33 23.57 11.66
CA ASP A 389 0.91 24.24 10.42
C ASP A 389 -0.59 24.07 10.14
N PRO A 390 -1.45 24.72 10.95
CA PRO A 390 -2.89 24.62 10.79
C PRO A 390 -3.37 25.25 9.47
N TYR A 391 -2.63 26.21 8.92
CA TYR A 391 -3.03 26.96 7.74
C TYR A 391 -2.72 26.23 6.43
N SER A 392 -1.59 25.51 6.32
CA SER A 392 -1.21 24.86 5.06
C SER A 392 -1.65 23.40 4.93
N LYS A 393 -1.89 22.68 6.05
CA LYS A 393 -2.10 21.23 6.01
C LYS A 393 -3.54 20.76 6.24
N HIS A 394 -4.48 21.64 6.58
CA HIS A 394 -5.86 21.28 6.96
C HIS A 394 -5.93 20.19 8.06
N ARG A 395 -4.89 20.09 8.89
CA ARG A 395 -4.81 19.08 9.95
C ARG A 395 -5.25 19.68 11.27
N THR A 396 -6.12 18.97 11.96
CA THR A 396 -6.54 19.30 13.32
C THR A 396 -5.88 18.33 14.28
N CYS A 397 -5.19 18.85 15.30
CA CYS A 397 -4.64 18.03 16.36
C CYS A 397 -5.68 17.84 17.46
N HIS A 398 -6.32 16.67 17.43
CA HIS A 398 -7.36 16.29 18.36
C HIS A 398 -6.77 15.87 19.72
N SER A 399 -7.39 16.32 20.79
CA SER A 399 -7.02 15.94 22.16
C SER A 399 -7.27 14.46 22.42
N TRP A 400 -6.58 13.87 23.41
CA TRP A 400 -6.84 12.48 23.83
C TRP A 400 -8.29 12.26 24.26
N THR A 401 -8.95 13.26 24.85
CA THR A 401 -10.36 13.21 25.24
C THR A 401 -11.28 12.93 24.05
N GLU A 402 -11.00 13.50 22.88
CA GLU A 402 -11.80 13.24 21.67
C GLU A 402 -11.62 11.81 21.17
N TYR A 403 -10.40 11.26 21.26
CA TYR A 403 -10.16 9.84 20.97
C TYR A 403 -10.86 8.93 21.99
N LEU A 404 -10.86 9.30 23.28
CA LEU A 404 -11.54 8.54 24.33
C LEU A 404 -13.06 8.50 24.09
N ALA A 405 -13.68 9.62 23.69
CA ALA A 405 -15.08 9.64 23.31
C ALA A 405 -15.39 8.73 22.11
N ALA A 406 -14.50 8.68 21.11
CA ALA A 406 -14.64 7.76 19.99
C ALA A 406 -14.44 6.28 20.40
N ILE A 407 -13.55 6.01 21.36
CA ILE A 407 -13.35 4.66 21.94
C ILE A 407 -14.65 4.22 22.63
N GLU A 408 -15.23 5.07 23.47
CA GLU A 408 -16.49 4.79 24.17
C GLU A 408 -17.65 4.59 23.20
N GLU A 409 -17.70 5.37 22.11
CA GLU A 409 -18.68 5.17 21.04
C GLU A 409 -18.53 3.80 20.36
N MET A 410 -17.30 3.40 20.02
CA MET A 410 -17.01 2.09 19.43
C MET A 410 -17.41 0.95 20.37
N GLU A 411 -17.07 1.05 21.66
CA GLU A 411 -17.41 0.05 22.67
C GLU A 411 -18.90 -0.04 22.95
N ARG A 412 -19.62 1.08 22.90
CA ARG A 412 -21.08 1.09 23.05
C ARG A 412 -21.77 0.27 21.96
N ILE A 413 -21.19 0.21 20.75
CA ILE A 413 -21.77 -0.48 19.60
C ILE A 413 -21.33 -1.95 19.56
N TYR A 414 -20.04 -2.23 19.73
CA TYR A 414 -19.46 -3.56 19.54
C TYR A 414 -19.05 -4.28 20.84
N GLY A 415 -19.42 -3.71 21.99
CA GLY A 415 -19.07 -4.23 23.31
C GLY A 415 -17.68 -3.83 23.79
N ASN A 416 -17.43 -4.13 25.06
CA ASN A 416 -16.21 -3.71 25.77
C ASN A 416 -14.96 -4.30 25.14
N GLN A 417 -14.02 -3.42 24.79
CA GLN A 417 -12.75 -3.81 24.21
C GLN A 417 -11.72 -4.02 25.33
N LYS A 418 -10.99 -5.13 25.26
CA LYS A 418 -10.04 -5.51 26.33
C LYS A 418 -8.76 -4.67 26.28
N SER A 419 -8.45 -4.12 25.11
CA SER A 419 -7.17 -3.48 24.86
C SER A 419 -7.25 -2.32 23.87
N ILE A 420 -6.29 -1.42 24.01
CA ILE A 420 -6.02 -0.34 23.06
C ILE A 420 -4.58 -0.46 22.63
N PHE A 421 -4.32 -0.49 21.32
CA PHE A 421 -3.00 -0.26 20.77
C PHE A 421 -2.87 1.19 20.32
N LEU A 422 -2.01 1.97 20.98
CA LEU A 422 -1.79 3.38 20.72
C LEU A 422 -0.48 3.61 19.95
N ALA A 423 -0.62 4.13 18.73
CA ALA A 423 0.49 4.68 17.95
C ALA A 423 0.41 6.21 17.96
N THR A 424 1.48 6.86 18.40
CA THR A 424 1.55 8.32 18.44
C THR A 424 2.98 8.81 18.40
N ASP A 425 3.18 9.97 17.79
CA ASP A 425 4.44 10.70 17.71
C ASP A 425 4.63 11.73 18.84
N ASN A 426 3.70 11.78 19.81
CA ASN A 426 3.69 12.78 20.88
C ASN A 426 3.62 12.12 22.27
N GLN A 427 4.61 12.42 23.12
CA GLN A 427 4.69 11.87 24.46
C GLN A 427 3.52 12.30 25.36
N THR A 428 3.02 13.53 25.21
CA THR A 428 1.89 14.02 26.02
C THR A 428 0.62 13.18 25.77
N ILE A 429 0.42 12.67 24.55
CA ILE A 429 -0.71 11.77 24.25
C ILE A 429 -0.55 10.43 24.97
N VAL A 430 0.67 9.90 25.07
CA VAL A 430 0.94 8.68 25.84
C VAL A 430 0.65 8.93 27.32
N ASP A 431 1.13 10.04 27.88
CA ASP A 431 0.95 10.38 29.28
C ASP A 431 -0.54 10.60 29.62
N ASP A 432 -1.29 11.25 28.73
CA ASP A 432 -2.73 11.44 28.84
C ASP A 432 -3.48 10.11 28.72
N ALA A 433 -3.09 9.24 27.78
CA ALA A 433 -3.68 7.92 27.64
C ALA A 433 -3.46 7.05 28.87
N VAL A 434 -2.25 7.03 29.43
CA VAL A 434 -1.94 6.31 30.67
C VAL A 434 -2.76 6.87 31.83
N ARG A 435 -2.83 8.21 31.96
CA ARG A 435 -3.55 8.86 33.06
C ARG A 435 -5.06 8.63 32.98
N MET A 436 -5.65 8.71 31.79
CA MET A 436 -7.11 8.74 31.59
C MET A 436 -7.73 7.37 31.24
N ASN A 437 -6.92 6.32 31.02
CA ASN A 437 -7.42 4.99 30.71
C ASN A 437 -7.95 4.25 31.96
N HIS A 438 -9.05 4.77 32.51
CA HIS A 438 -9.62 4.33 33.79
C HIS A 438 -10.52 3.08 33.69
N ALA A 439 -10.93 2.68 32.49
CA ALA A 439 -11.87 1.56 32.30
C ALA A 439 -11.23 0.16 32.38
N GLY A 440 -10.02 0.05 32.94
CA GLY A 440 -9.31 -1.23 33.09
C GLY A 440 -8.82 -1.86 31.77
N ARG A 441 -8.87 -1.14 30.65
CA ARG A 441 -8.37 -1.61 29.36
C ARG A 441 -6.85 -1.75 29.42
N ARG A 442 -6.30 -2.79 28.78
CA ARG A 442 -4.85 -2.88 28.59
C ARG A 442 -4.42 -1.88 27.52
N LEU A 443 -3.64 -0.87 27.90
CA LEU A 443 -3.02 0.06 26.95
C LEU A 443 -1.66 -0.49 26.51
N VAL A 444 -1.48 -0.66 25.20
CA VAL A 444 -0.24 -1.12 24.56
C VAL A 444 0.28 -0.03 23.65
N TYR A 445 1.57 0.31 23.75
CA TYR A 445 2.22 1.30 22.89
C TYR A 445 3.73 1.05 22.84
N GLN A 446 4.41 1.57 21.82
CA GLN A 446 5.87 1.49 21.74
C GLN A 446 6.56 2.37 22.78
N ASN A 447 7.49 1.79 23.55
CA ASN A 447 8.35 2.53 24.47
C ASN A 447 9.56 3.12 23.74
N ILE A 448 9.33 4.22 23.01
CA ILE A 448 10.34 4.93 22.22
C ILE A 448 10.44 6.40 22.63
N SER A 449 11.60 7.02 22.41
CA SER A 449 11.74 8.47 22.56
C SER A 449 11.01 9.20 21.45
N ARG A 450 9.95 9.93 21.82
CA ARG A 450 9.14 10.73 20.90
C ARG A 450 9.68 12.15 20.66
N ALA A 451 10.76 12.54 21.36
CA ALA A 451 11.37 13.86 21.21
C ALA A 451 11.86 14.12 19.76
N LYS A 452 12.26 13.07 19.03
CA LYS A 452 12.70 13.16 17.63
C LYS A 452 11.62 13.61 16.64
N TYR A 453 10.35 13.39 16.96
CA TYR A 453 9.22 13.84 16.14
C TYR A 453 8.84 15.30 16.39
N LYS A 454 9.53 15.99 17.30
CA LYS A 454 9.30 17.42 17.50
C LYS A 454 9.96 18.22 16.37
N PRO A 455 9.24 19.15 15.73
CA PRO A 455 9.82 20.12 14.82
C PRO A 455 10.92 20.94 15.53
N ARG A 456 12.04 21.23 14.85
CA ARG A 456 13.14 21.99 15.45
C ARG A 456 12.86 23.49 15.37
N ASN A 457 12.19 23.92 14.30
CA ASN A 457 11.80 25.29 14.00
C ASN A 457 10.41 25.32 13.39
N TRP A 458 9.79 26.49 13.33
CA TRP A 458 8.55 26.71 12.57
C TRP A 458 8.76 26.38 11.08
N GLY A 459 7.83 25.63 10.48
CA GLY A 459 7.92 25.18 9.08
C GLY A 459 8.86 23.99 8.82
N ASP A 460 9.60 23.51 9.83
CA ASP A 460 10.43 22.31 9.68
C ASP A 460 9.54 21.05 9.69
N THR A 461 9.48 20.35 8.55
CA THR A 461 8.77 19.07 8.47
C THR A 461 9.69 17.95 8.92
N VAL A 462 9.27 17.22 9.94
CA VAL A 462 10.04 16.09 10.51
C VAL A 462 10.30 15.04 9.43
N ASP A 463 9.31 14.86 8.55
CA ASP A 463 9.38 13.97 7.40
C ASP A 463 10.58 14.25 6.51
N VAL A 464 11.11 15.50 6.46
CA VAL A 464 12.22 15.80 5.55
C VAL A 464 13.61 15.46 6.06
N ARG A 465 13.74 15.13 7.34
CA ARG A 465 15.05 15.02 7.98
C ARG A 465 15.72 13.68 7.69
N ARG A 466 17.05 13.70 7.53
CA ARG A 466 17.84 12.49 7.20
C ARG A 466 17.78 11.43 8.30
N GLU A 467 17.67 11.83 9.57
CA GLU A 467 17.61 10.86 10.66
C GLU A 467 16.37 9.96 10.61
N PHE A 468 15.31 10.38 9.93
CA PHE A 468 14.10 9.57 9.71
C PHE A 468 14.27 8.48 8.65
N ASN A 469 15.41 8.48 7.93
CA ASN A 469 15.75 7.45 6.97
C ASN A 469 16.49 6.27 7.60
N LYS A 470 16.85 6.38 8.88
CA LYS A 470 17.61 5.33 9.57
C LYS A 470 16.77 4.06 9.71
N PRO A 471 17.34 2.86 9.52
CA PRO A 471 16.61 1.59 9.57
C PRO A 471 15.79 1.40 10.86
N GLU A 472 16.29 1.91 11.99
CA GLU A 472 15.60 1.81 13.28
C GLU A 472 14.30 2.61 13.29
N ILE A 473 14.28 3.82 12.70
CA ILE A 473 13.08 4.66 12.62
C ILE A 473 12.05 4.05 11.68
N VAL A 474 12.49 3.44 10.57
CA VAL A 474 11.60 2.70 9.67
C VAL A 474 10.99 1.49 10.41
N THR A 475 11.81 0.81 11.21
CA THR A 475 11.35 -0.33 12.01
C THR A 475 10.29 0.08 13.02
N GLU A 476 10.50 1.15 13.77
CA GLU A 476 9.50 1.69 14.70
C GLU A 476 8.20 2.06 13.97
N PHE A 477 8.29 2.73 12.82
CA PHE A 477 7.11 3.06 12.00
C PHE A 477 6.34 1.81 11.56
N MET A 478 7.06 0.78 11.08
CA MET A 478 6.45 -0.45 10.60
C MET A 478 5.87 -1.29 11.73
N GLN A 479 6.48 -1.25 12.92
CA GLN A 479 5.92 -1.82 14.15
C GLN A 479 4.59 -1.15 14.50
N ASP A 480 4.49 0.18 14.46
CA ASP A 480 3.21 0.87 14.69
C ASP A 480 2.16 0.47 13.65
N VAL A 481 2.52 0.47 12.35
CA VAL A 481 1.59 0.09 11.28
C VAL A 481 1.09 -1.35 11.44
N VAL A 482 2.00 -2.30 11.66
CA VAL A 482 1.62 -3.71 11.84
C VAL A 482 0.82 -3.90 13.13
N GLY A 483 1.24 -3.28 14.23
CA GLY A 483 0.54 -3.34 15.52
C GLY A 483 -0.88 -2.78 15.44
N LEU A 484 -1.06 -1.62 14.80
CA LEU A 484 -2.38 -1.05 14.54
C LEU A 484 -3.22 -1.99 13.68
N SER A 485 -2.63 -2.56 12.62
CA SER A 485 -3.35 -3.47 11.75
C SER A 485 -3.82 -4.76 12.44
N MET A 486 -3.22 -5.15 13.58
CA MET A 486 -3.60 -6.36 14.34
C MET A 486 -4.94 -6.22 15.06
N CYS A 487 -5.35 -5.00 15.39
CA CYS A 487 -6.60 -4.75 16.09
C CYS A 487 -7.83 -4.84 15.17
N GLY A 488 -9.00 -5.09 15.75
CA GLY A 488 -10.26 -5.23 15.03
C GLY A 488 -10.95 -3.90 14.73
N TYR A 489 -10.63 -2.83 15.43
CA TYR A 489 -11.27 -1.53 15.21
C TYR A 489 -10.20 -0.47 14.97
N PHE A 490 -10.53 0.61 14.26
CA PHE A 490 -9.61 1.72 14.05
C PHE A 490 -10.22 3.06 14.45
N ILE A 491 -9.46 3.84 15.21
CA ILE A 491 -9.78 5.23 15.54
C ILE A 491 -8.57 6.08 15.23
N GLY A 492 -8.76 7.13 14.44
CA GLY A 492 -7.62 7.89 13.95
C GLY A 492 -7.99 9.14 13.18
N THR A 493 -7.04 9.53 12.34
CA THR A 493 -7.15 10.66 11.41
C THR A 493 -6.78 10.19 10.02
N PHE A 494 -7.61 10.51 9.04
CA PHE A 494 -7.37 10.23 7.62
C PHE A 494 -6.68 11.39 6.90
N THR A 495 -6.26 12.45 7.58
CA THR A 495 -5.19 13.32 7.04
C THR A 495 -3.78 12.72 7.22
N SER A 496 -3.66 11.62 7.97
CA SER A 496 -2.43 10.84 8.13
C SER A 496 -2.42 9.61 7.22
N SER A 497 -1.31 9.40 6.50
CA SER A 497 -1.08 8.20 5.71
C SER A 497 -1.03 6.92 6.55
N VAL A 498 -0.70 7.02 7.86
CA VAL A 498 -0.74 5.86 8.77
C VAL A 498 -2.17 5.37 8.95
N GLY A 499 -3.15 6.28 9.01
CA GLY A 499 -4.56 5.90 9.10
C GLY A 499 -5.04 5.16 7.86
N TRP A 500 -4.61 5.62 6.66
CA TRP A 500 -4.94 4.94 5.41
C TRP A 500 -4.36 3.53 5.36
N ILE A 501 -3.04 3.42 5.54
CA ILE A 501 -2.31 2.16 5.50
C ILE A 501 -2.89 1.17 6.51
N THR A 502 -3.18 1.63 7.73
CA THR A 502 -3.75 0.77 8.78
C THR A 502 -5.10 0.20 8.36
N THR A 503 -6.01 1.06 7.90
CA THR A 503 -7.38 0.65 7.55
C THR A 503 -7.38 -0.30 6.34
N GLU A 504 -6.52 -0.03 5.35
CA GLU A 504 -6.31 -0.93 4.20
C GLU A 504 -5.74 -2.27 4.65
N LEU A 505 -4.68 -2.29 5.45
CA LEU A 505 -4.08 -3.53 5.94
C LEU A 505 -5.04 -4.37 6.79
N GLN A 506 -5.81 -3.74 7.68
CA GLN A 506 -6.86 -4.41 8.43
C GLN A 506 -7.84 -5.10 7.48
N SER A 507 -8.29 -4.38 6.45
CA SER A 507 -9.30 -4.88 5.53
C SER A 507 -8.78 -6.00 4.63
N ALA A 508 -7.55 -5.87 4.12
CA ALA A 508 -6.92 -6.92 3.32
C ALA A 508 -6.68 -8.19 4.13
N ARG A 509 -6.20 -8.07 5.37
CA ARG A 509 -5.89 -9.23 6.21
C ARG A 509 -7.13 -9.96 6.71
N LEU A 510 -8.20 -9.23 7.00
CA LEU A 510 -9.44 -9.80 7.55
C LEU A 510 -10.44 -10.18 6.44
N GLY A 511 -10.21 -9.74 5.20
CA GLY A 511 -11.09 -10.05 4.07
C GLY A 511 -12.39 -9.25 4.08
N HIS A 512 -12.50 -8.19 4.88
CA HIS A 512 -13.67 -7.30 4.91
C HIS A 512 -13.32 -5.94 5.51
N TYR A 513 -14.17 -4.94 5.29
CA TYR A 513 -14.01 -3.62 5.92
C TYR A 513 -14.21 -3.70 7.43
N ARG A 514 -13.31 -3.04 8.18
CA ARG A 514 -13.38 -2.96 9.64
C ARG A 514 -14.03 -1.66 10.10
N PRO A 515 -14.78 -1.68 11.22
CA PRO A 515 -15.36 -0.46 11.73
C PRO A 515 -14.27 0.54 12.09
N PHE A 516 -14.50 1.79 11.71
CA PHE A 516 -13.57 2.86 11.99
C PHE A 516 -14.26 4.18 12.31
N ILE A 517 -13.56 5.03 13.06
CA ILE A 517 -13.92 6.42 13.31
C ILE A 517 -12.72 7.31 12.98
N ALA A 518 -12.84 8.13 11.95
CA ALA A 518 -11.89 9.19 11.63
C ALA A 518 -12.36 10.53 12.21
N LEU A 519 -11.51 11.21 12.98
CA LEU A 519 -11.88 12.45 13.65
C LEU A 519 -11.88 13.69 12.73
N ASP A 520 -11.18 13.62 11.61
CA ASP A 520 -10.91 14.77 10.75
C ASP A 520 -11.65 14.69 9.40
N MET A 521 -11.39 13.67 8.58
CA MET A 521 -11.81 13.59 7.19
C MET A 521 -12.18 12.15 6.79
N PRO A 522 -12.99 11.98 5.71
CA PRO A 522 -13.18 10.69 5.06
C PRO A 522 -11.90 10.14 4.42
N TYR A 523 -11.86 8.82 4.19
CA TYR A 523 -10.72 8.09 3.64
C TYR A 523 -10.30 8.65 2.26
N GLY A 524 -11.29 8.85 1.38
CA GLY A 524 -11.10 9.31 0.00
C GLY A 524 -11.35 10.80 -0.23
N HIS A 525 -11.32 11.64 0.81
CA HIS A 525 -11.69 13.05 0.66
C HIS A 525 -10.75 13.84 -0.29
N LYS A 526 -11.27 14.66 -1.23
CA LYS A 526 -10.50 15.45 -2.22
C LYS A 526 -9.26 16.23 -1.75
N LYS A 527 -9.29 16.75 -0.52
CA LYS A 527 -8.12 17.42 0.07
C LYS A 527 -6.98 16.45 0.42
N ASN A 528 -7.34 15.21 0.77
CA ASN A 528 -6.42 14.09 0.85
C ASN A 528 -6.13 13.53 -0.54
N VAL A 529 -7.12 13.58 -1.45
CA VAL A 529 -7.09 13.02 -2.80
C VAL A 529 -6.71 13.94 -3.96
N GLY A 530 -6.07 15.09 -3.70
CA GLY A 530 -5.10 15.69 -4.66
C GLY A 530 -3.89 14.77 -4.96
N ARG A 531 -4.01 13.49 -4.57
CA ARG A 531 -3.10 12.35 -4.64
C ARG A 531 -3.78 11.11 -5.25
N PHE A 532 -5.09 11.14 -5.55
CA PHE A 532 -5.83 10.10 -6.27
C PHE A 532 -6.80 10.76 -7.25
N PRO A 533 -6.70 10.51 -8.56
CA PRO A 533 -7.77 10.90 -9.46
C PRO A 533 -9.03 10.14 -9.05
N THR A 534 -10.09 10.85 -8.67
CA THR A 534 -11.40 10.24 -8.58
C THR A 534 -11.90 10.03 -10.01
N PHE A 535 -12.61 8.94 -10.30
CA PHE A 535 -13.18 8.72 -11.65
C PHE A 535 -14.17 9.84 -12.06
N GLU A 536 -14.62 10.65 -11.10
CA GLU A 536 -15.50 11.80 -11.31
C GLU A 536 -14.76 13.06 -11.77
N ASP A 537 -13.43 13.12 -11.66
CA ASP A 537 -12.63 14.17 -12.29
C ASP A 537 -12.53 13.92 -13.79
N LYS A 538 -13.68 13.76 -14.47
CA LYS A 538 -13.72 13.88 -15.92
C LYS A 538 -13.12 15.24 -16.26
N PRO A 539 -12.08 15.32 -17.12
CA PRO A 539 -11.52 16.58 -17.51
C PRO A 539 -12.68 17.45 -18.01
N LYS A 540 -12.93 18.57 -17.32
CA LYS A 540 -13.94 19.53 -17.76
C LYS A 540 -13.64 19.79 -19.22
N PRO A 541 -14.60 19.62 -20.15
CA PRO A 541 -14.34 19.82 -21.57
C PRO A 541 -13.65 21.17 -21.69
N GLN A 542 -12.40 21.15 -22.17
CA GLN A 542 -11.63 22.38 -22.34
C GLN A 542 -12.51 23.28 -23.21
N LYS A 543 -13.00 24.39 -22.64
CA LYS A 543 -13.69 25.41 -23.43
C LYS A 543 -12.66 25.83 -24.46
N LYS A 544 -12.82 25.37 -25.70
CA LYS A 544 -12.06 25.90 -26.84
C LYS A 544 -12.20 27.41 -26.72
N ARG A 545 -11.08 28.11 -26.45
CA ARG A 545 -11.02 29.53 -26.74
C ARG A 545 -11.27 29.60 -28.23
N LEU A 546 -12.46 30.07 -28.58
CA LEU A 546 -12.70 30.60 -29.90
C LEU A 546 -11.88 31.88 -29.92
N ASP A 547 -10.74 31.83 -30.61
CA ASP A 547 -9.97 33.02 -30.93
C ASP A 547 -10.86 33.91 -31.80
N THR A 548 -11.23 35.08 -31.27
CA THR A 548 -11.85 36.20 -31.99
C THR A 548 -10.93 37.39 -31.95
#